data_AF-A0A965LJ23-F1
#
_entry.id   AF-A0A965LJ23-F1
#
_cell.length_a   1.000
_cell.length_b   1.000
_cell.length_c   1.000
_cell.angle_alpha   90.00
_cell.angle_beta   90.00
_cell.angle_gamma   90.00
#
_symmetry.space_group_name_H-M   'P 1'
#
loop_
_entity.id
_entity.type
_entity.pdbx_description
1 polymer ?
#
loop_
_entity_poly.entity_id
_entity_poly.type
_entity_poly.pdbx_seq_one_letter_code
_entity_poly.pdbx_strand_id
1 'polypeptide(L)'
;GEIESARRKAEEQEQARIQAESESREAREGRVRAEAERQAAERSLAEARKEKEELAVRLQSDFRAVAQQMVAEGTKRLAEDNQRQVGIELRPILDRMEAFRKRVDEVHTAETTLQGDLRRELQQIQAMSTKLGSETHALTSALKNDSGVRGRWGEMVLEKTLEISGLEKGREYRTQESADRKRMDAVIFLPENRAIVIDSKVPLVDYDAYCSATEPADQEKSLKAHGAAVKRFIDDLSGKAYPDLLEGRSLDFTVMFIPIEPAFAAALRANPDLLQYAFDQRIVLTTPSSLMSTLRTIANLWKIERQNKNVQEIARLGGKLHDDLANFCGDLTEVGKALGKAHEAHESAVKKLSEKKGNILGTAEKLRE
;
A
#
# COMPACT_ATOMS: atom_id res chain seq x y z
N GLY A 1 49.37 -47.39 19.51
CA GLY A 1 48.14 -48.20 19.36
C GLY A 1 46.94 -47.46 19.95
N GLU A 2 46.46 -47.87 21.11
CA GLU A 2 45.24 -47.30 21.72
C GLU A 2 45.43 -45.89 22.30
N ILE A 3 46.59 -45.62 22.92
CA ILE A 3 46.91 -44.32 23.54
C ILE A 3 47.00 -43.19 22.49
N GLU A 4 47.59 -43.45 21.32
CA GLU A 4 47.61 -42.48 20.22
C GLU A 4 46.22 -42.21 19.65
N SER A 5 45.36 -43.23 19.57
CA SER A 5 43.98 -43.05 19.10
C SER A 5 43.14 -42.23 20.10
N ALA A 6 43.36 -42.43 21.40
CA ALA A 6 42.70 -41.67 22.46
C ALA A 6 43.18 -40.21 22.46
N ARG A 7 44.48 -39.98 22.24
CA ARG A 7 45.07 -38.63 22.16
C ARG A 7 44.56 -37.86 20.94
N ARG A 8 44.46 -38.53 19.78
CA ARG A 8 43.92 -37.95 18.54
C ARG A 8 42.42 -37.60 18.67
N LYS A 9 41.63 -38.46 19.30
CA LYS A 9 40.21 -38.16 19.62
C LYS A 9 40.05 -37.01 20.61
N ALA A 10 40.94 -36.88 21.59
CA ALA A 10 40.91 -35.77 22.54
C ALA A 10 41.28 -34.43 21.85
N GLU A 11 42.26 -34.44 20.93
CA GLU A 11 42.62 -33.27 20.12
C GLU A 11 41.50 -32.87 19.15
N GLU A 12 40.83 -33.83 18.51
CA GLU A 12 39.66 -33.59 17.66
C GLU A 12 38.48 -33.02 18.47
N GLN A 13 38.24 -33.52 19.69
CA GLN A 13 37.21 -32.98 20.57
C GLN A 13 37.51 -31.57 21.06
N GLU A 14 38.76 -31.26 21.40
CA GLU A 14 39.15 -29.91 21.83
C GLU A 14 39.07 -28.92 20.66
N GLN A 15 39.50 -29.32 19.45
CA GLN A 15 39.32 -28.50 18.24
C GLN A 15 37.84 -28.27 17.91
N ALA A 16 36.99 -29.29 18.02
CA ALA A 16 35.55 -29.14 17.82
C ALA A 16 34.92 -28.20 18.87
N ARG A 17 35.39 -28.23 20.12
CA ARG A 17 34.90 -27.32 21.18
C ARG A 17 35.31 -25.87 20.91
N ILE A 18 36.56 -25.64 20.51
CA ILE A 18 37.07 -24.31 20.15
C ILE A 18 36.32 -23.74 18.93
N GLN A 19 36.06 -24.59 17.93
CA GLN A 19 35.30 -24.20 16.73
C GLN A 19 33.86 -23.82 17.07
N ALA A 20 33.17 -24.61 17.90
CA ALA A 20 31.81 -24.33 18.34
C ALA A 20 31.71 -23.05 19.21
N GLU A 21 32.71 -22.78 20.06
CA GLU A 21 32.79 -21.53 20.82
C GLU A 21 33.00 -20.32 19.91
N SER A 22 33.82 -20.44 18.87
CA SER A 22 34.04 -19.39 17.87
C SER A 22 32.77 -19.07 17.09
N GLU A 23 32.07 -20.09 16.58
CA GLU A 23 30.82 -19.94 15.83
C GLU A 23 29.69 -19.35 16.69
N SER A 24 29.61 -19.77 17.96
CA SER A 24 28.65 -19.20 18.92
C SER A 24 28.93 -17.71 19.19
N ARG A 25 30.20 -17.34 19.25
CA ARG A 25 30.63 -15.95 19.46
C ARG A 25 30.32 -15.08 18.25
N GLU A 26 30.60 -15.54 17.03
CA GLU A 26 30.24 -14.85 15.78
C GLU A 26 28.72 -14.70 15.63
N ALA A 27 27.94 -15.75 15.94
CA ALA A 27 26.49 -15.69 15.90
C ALA A 27 25.92 -14.68 16.91
N ARG A 28 26.55 -14.58 18.09
CA ARG A 28 26.17 -13.60 19.13
C ARG A 28 26.51 -12.17 18.70
N GLU A 29 27.68 -11.96 18.11
CA GLU A 29 28.09 -10.66 17.57
C GLU A 29 27.20 -10.21 16.40
N GLY A 30 26.85 -11.13 15.50
CA GLY A 30 25.91 -10.89 14.40
C GLY A 30 24.52 -10.49 14.90
N ARG A 31 24.00 -11.16 15.94
CA ARG A 31 22.73 -10.78 16.59
C ARG A 31 22.77 -9.38 17.20
N VAL A 32 23.85 -9.04 17.90
CA VAL A 32 24.01 -7.71 18.50
C VAL A 32 24.08 -6.62 17.42
N ARG A 33 24.75 -6.88 16.29
CA ARG A 33 24.78 -5.94 15.16
C ARG A 33 23.41 -5.76 14.50
N ALA A 34 22.70 -6.85 14.22
CA ALA A 34 21.36 -6.79 13.63
C ALA A 34 20.35 -6.06 14.54
N GLU A 35 20.47 -6.26 15.86
CA GLU A 35 19.62 -5.58 16.83
C GLU A 35 19.96 -4.08 16.95
N ALA A 36 21.24 -3.72 16.85
CA ALA A 36 21.69 -2.32 16.78
C ALA A 36 21.21 -1.61 15.50
N GLU A 37 21.31 -2.27 14.34
CA GLU A 37 20.80 -1.74 13.07
C GLU A 37 19.29 -1.56 13.09
N ARG A 38 18.55 -2.52 13.66
CA ARG A 38 17.10 -2.41 13.84
C ARG A 38 16.73 -1.24 14.76
N GLN A 39 17.43 -1.07 15.89
CA GLN A 39 17.18 0.06 16.79
C GLN A 39 17.52 1.41 16.13
N ALA A 40 18.58 1.47 15.32
CA ALA A 40 18.94 2.67 14.57
C ALA A 40 17.86 3.01 13.51
N ALA A 41 17.35 2.00 12.80
CA ALA A 41 16.25 2.16 11.85
C ALA A 41 14.95 2.62 12.54
N GLU A 42 14.60 2.03 13.69
CA GLU A 42 13.43 2.42 14.48
C GLU A 42 13.54 3.87 14.99
N ARG A 43 14.74 4.31 15.41
CA ARG A 43 15.00 5.71 15.82
C ARG A 43 14.88 6.68 14.65
N SER A 44 15.47 6.36 13.50
CA SER A 44 15.38 7.20 12.30
C SER A 44 13.94 7.34 11.80
N LEU A 45 13.15 6.26 11.86
CA LEU A 45 11.71 6.29 11.57
C LEU A 45 10.92 7.14 12.57
N ALA A 46 11.28 7.11 13.86
CA ALA A 46 10.64 7.92 14.87
C ALA A 46 10.98 9.42 14.69
N GLU A 47 12.23 9.75 14.37
CA GLU A 47 12.66 11.12 14.07
C GLU A 47 11.96 11.66 12.82
N ALA A 48 11.93 10.89 11.72
CA ALA A 48 11.23 11.28 10.49
C ALA A 48 9.72 11.49 10.70
N ARG A 49 9.09 10.69 11.57
CA ARG A 49 7.68 10.88 11.96
C ARG A 49 7.48 12.19 12.71
N LYS A 50 8.34 12.45 13.69
CA LYS A 50 8.27 13.68 14.49
C LYS A 50 8.49 14.93 13.63
N GLU A 51 9.43 14.89 12.70
CA GLU A 51 9.69 15.98 11.75
C GLU A 51 8.48 16.25 10.85
N LYS A 52 7.81 15.20 10.36
CA LYS A 52 6.59 15.30 9.58
C LYS A 52 5.43 15.89 10.39
N GLU A 53 5.31 15.52 11.66
CA GLU A 53 4.28 16.00 12.59
C GLU A 53 4.50 17.49 12.91
N GLU A 54 5.74 17.89 13.17
CA GLU A 54 6.14 19.29 13.36
C GLU A 54 5.89 20.12 12.09
N LEU A 55 6.21 19.60 10.91
CA LEU A 55 5.94 20.26 9.63
C LEU A 55 4.44 20.44 9.38
N ALA A 56 3.61 19.43 9.72
CA ALA A 56 2.16 19.50 9.59
C ALA A 56 1.54 20.54 10.52
N VAL A 57 1.98 20.58 11.79
CA VAL A 57 1.55 21.61 12.76
C VAL A 57 1.96 23.01 12.28
N ARG A 58 3.17 23.14 11.73
CA ARG A 58 3.68 24.42 11.20
C ARG A 58 2.89 24.89 9.98
N LEU A 59 2.61 24.00 9.01
CA LEU A 59 1.75 24.28 7.86
C LEU A 59 0.33 24.67 8.29
N GLN A 60 -0.23 24.02 9.31
CA GLN A 60 -1.55 24.37 9.85
C GLN A 60 -1.55 25.75 10.50
N SER A 61 -0.50 26.07 11.26
CA SER A 61 -0.28 27.39 11.87
C SER A 61 -0.13 28.48 10.82
N ASP A 62 0.73 28.26 9.82
CA ASP A 62 0.99 29.21 8.73
C ASP A 62 -0.27 29.44 7.90
N PHE A 63 -1.02 28.38 7.58
CA PHE A 63 -2.30 28.50 6.89
C PHE A 63 -3.34 29.27 7.71
N ARG A 64 -3.39 29.05 9.04
CA ARG A 64 -4.29 29.79 9.93
C ARG A 64 -3.91 31.27 9.99
N ALA A 65 -2.61 31.59 10.00
CA ALA A 65 -2.12 32.97 9.98
C ALA A 65 -2.47 33.66 8.66
N VAL A 66 -2.26 33.00 7.52
CA VAL A 66 -2.61 33.52 6.19
C VAL A 66 -4.14 33.69 6.05
N ALA A 67 -4.93 32.72 6.52
CA ALA A 67 -6.39 32.82 6.50
C ALA A 67 -6.90 33.95 7.40
N GLN A 68 -6.31 34.15 8.58
CA GLN A 68 -6.65 35.27 9.46
C GLN A 68 -6.24 36.62 8.85
N GLN A 69 -5.09 36.71 8.18
CA GLN A 69 -4.68 37.92 7.46
C GLN A 69 -5.59 38.22 6.28
N MET A 70 -5.94 37.23 5.45
CA MET A 70 -6.86 37.41 4.32
C MET A 70 -8.27 37.79 4.77
N VAL A 71 -8.78 37.19 5.85
CA VAL A 71 -10.06 37.57 6.44
C VAL A 71 -9.96 38.98 7.02
N ALA A 72 -8.88 39.34 7.73
CA ALA A 72 -8.73 40.68 8.29
C ALA A 72 -8.60 41.76 7.20
N GLU A 73 -7.81 41.54 6.15
CA GLU A 73 -7.66 42.45 5.00
C GLU A 73 -8.93 42.53 4.15
N GLY A 74 -9.59 41.39 3.92
CA GLY A 74 -10.88 41.33 3.24
C GLY A 74 -11.96 42.08 4.03
N THR A 75 -12.03 41.88 5.35
CA THR A 75 -13.00 42.56 6.22
C THR A 75 -12.69 44.05 6.35
N LYS A 76 -11.41 44.48 6.35
CA LYS A 76 -11.04 45.91 6.35
C LYS A 76 -11.43 46.59 5.05
N ARG A 77 -11.13 45.98 3.89
CA ARG A 77 -11.52 46.49 2.57
C ARG A 77 -13.04 46.46 2.35
N LEU A 78 -13.76 45.51 2.96
CA LEU A 78 -15.23 45.38 2.86
C LEU A 78 -15.99 46.25 3.87
N ALA A 79 -15.43 46.51 5.05
CA ALA A 79 -16.01 47.42 6.04
C ALA A 79 -15.96 48.89 5.57
N GLU A 80 -15.01 49.23 4.70
CA GLU A 80 -14.97 50.54 4.03
C GLU A 80 -16.04 50.70 2.94
N ASP A 81 -16.64 49.61 2.41
CA ASP A 81 -17.39 49.69 1.14
C ASP A 81 -18.84 49.15 1.08
N ASN A 82 -19.47 48.71 2.18
CA ASN A 82 -20.93 48.81 2.45
C ASN A 82 -21.40 47.79 3.50
N GLN A 83 -21.98 48.31 4.58
CA GLN A 83 -22.23 47.60 5.83
C GLN A 83 -23.58 46.88 5.93
N ARG A 84 -24.20 46.35 4.85
CA ARG A 84 -25.55 45.74 4.98
C ARG A 84 -25.92 44.48 4.18
N GLN A 85 -25.12 43.96 3.22
CA GLN A 85 -25.60 42.82 2.40
C GLN A 85 -24.73 41.54 2.35
N VAL A 86 -23.49 41.52 2.84
CA VAL A 86 -22.57 40.39 2.53
C VAL A 86 -22.54 39.28 3.60
N GLY A 87 -23.13 39.51 4.79
CA GLY A 87 -23.14 38.51 5.88
C GLY A 87 -23.90 37.21 5.56
N ILE A 88 -24.68 37.17 4.48
CA ILE A 88 -25.47 36.02 4.05
C ILE A 88 -24.73 35.15 3.01
N GLU A 89 -23.76 35.70 2.26
CA GLU A 89 -23.08 34.97 1.16
C GLU A 89 -21.78 34.26 1.55
N LEU A 90 -21.16 34.58 2.70
CA LEU A 90 -19.92 33.91 3.17
C LEU A 90 -20.16 32.65 4.01
N ARG A 91 -21.41 32.45 4.46
CA ARG A 91 -21.82 31.30 5.28
C ARG A 91 -21.57 29.95 4.59
N PRO A 92 -21.86 29.77 3.28
CA PRO A 92 -21.59 28.52 2.57
C PRO A 92 -20.10 28.17 2.45
N ILE A 93 -19.21 29.17 2.48
CA ILE A 93 -17.76 28.96 2.41
C ILE A 93 -17.23 28.49 3.78
N LEU A 94 -17.70 29.12 4.86
CA LEU A 94 -17.37 28.73 6.23
C LEU A 94 -17.85 27.30 6.54
N ASP A 95 -19.07 26.95 6.14
CA ASP A 95 -19.62 25.60 6.33
C ASP A 95 -18.82 24.54 5.55
N ARG A 96 -18.36 24.87 4.33
CA ARG A 96 -17.51 23.98 3.52
C ARG A 96 -16.10 23.83 4.08
N MET A 97 -15.51 24.91 4.62
CA MET A 97 -14.21 24.84 5.30
C MET A 97 -14.28 24.02 6.58
N GLU A 98 -15.39 24.09 7.31
CA GLU A 98 -15.60 23.30 8.52
C GLU A 98 -15.80 21.82 8.20
N ALA A 99 -16.52 21.50 7.12
CA ALA A 99 -16.64 20.14 6.59
C ALA A 99 -15.29 19.57 6.09
N PHE A 100 -14.44 20.42 5.50
CA PHE A 100 -13.10 20.03 5.08
C PHE A 100 -12.18 19.77 6.28
N ARG A 101 -12.18 20.64 7.30
CA ARG A 101 -11.44 20.43 8.57
C ARG A 101 -11.83 19.10 9.20
N LYS A 102 -13.12 18.80 9.28
CA LYS A 102 -13.63 17.53 9.81
C LYS A 102 -13.10 16.32 9.06
N ARG A 103 -13.02 16.37 7.72
CA ARG A 103 -12.44 15.30 6.90
C ARG A 103 -10.94 15.12 7.10
N VAL A 104 -10.20 16.21 7.32
CA VAL A 104 -8.75 16.14 7.60
C VAL A 104 -8.49 15.52 8.97
N ASP A 105 -9.30 15.88 9.98
CA ASP A 105 -9.23 15.29 11.33
C ASP A 105 -9.65 13.80 11.33
N GLU A 106 -10.65 13.42 10.50
CA GLU A 106 -11.07 12.03 10.27
C GLU A 106 -9.97 11.19 9.57
N VAL A 107 -9.18 11.79 8.69
CA VAL A 107 -8.04 11.12 8.04
C VAL A 107 -6.89 10.88 9.02
N HIS A 108 -6.64 11.77 9.98
CA HIS A 108 -5.63 11.57 11.03
C HIS A 108 -6.00 10.47 12.05
N THR A 109 -7.29 10.34 12.39
CA THR A 109 -7.77 9.28 13.28
C THR A 109 -7.80 7.89 12.62
N ALA A 110 -7.86 7.82 11.29
CA ALA A 110 -7.78 6.57 10.54
C ALA A 110 -6.38 5.90 10.64
N GLU A 111 -5.31 6.66 10.88
CA GLU A 111 -3.93 6.15 10.87
C GLU A 111 -3.58 5.34 12.14
N THR A 112 -4.11 5.72 13.31
CA THR A 112 -3.95 4.97 14.57
C THR A 112 -4.80 3.69 14.61
N THR A 113 -5.92 3.68 13.89
CA THR A 113 -6.81 2.51 13.72
C THR A 113 -6.13 1.44 12.84
N LEU A 114 -5.29 1.87 11.90
CA LEU A 114 -4.61 1.02 10.91
C LEU A 114 -3.70 -0.06 11.53
N GLN A 115 -3.02 0.23 12.65
CA GLN A 115 -2.19 -0.79 13.33
C GLN A 115 -3.02 -1.85 14.06
N GLY A 116 -4.16 -1.44 14.65
CA GLY A 116 -5.10 -2.35 15.30
C GLY A 116 -5.83 -3.23 14.29
N ASP A 117 -6.21 -2.65 13.15
CA ASP A 117 -6.80 -3.38 12.02
C ASP A 117 -5.78 -4.31 11.37
N LEU A 118 -4.52 -3.88 11.16
CA LEU A 118 -3.47 -4.74 10.64
C LEU A 118 -3.20 -5.95 11.55
N ARG A 119 -3.20 -5.77 12.87
CA ARG A 119 -3.05 -6.90 13.81
C ARG A 119 -4.24 -7.85 13.78
N ARG A 120 -5.46 -7.33 13.72
CA ARG A 120 -6.70 -8.13 13.56
C ARG A 120 -6.71 -8.87 12.23
N GLU A 121 -6.27 -8.21 11.17
CA GLU A 121 -6.14 -8.78 9.84
C GLU A 121 -5.07 -9.87 9.79
N LEU A 122 -3.89 -9.67 10.39
CA LEU A 122 -2.85 -10.70 10.51
C LEU A 122 -3.36 -11.92 11.29
N GLN A 123 -4.12 -11.70 12.37
CA GLN A 123 -4.78 -12.79 13.12
C GLN A 123 -5.85 -13.50 12.28
N GLN A 124 -6.62 -12.77 11.47
CA GLN A 124 -7.57 -13.37 10.53
C GLN A 124 -6.88 -14.16 9.42
N ILE A 125 -5.76 -13.69 8.88
CA ILE A 125 -4.95 -14.42 7.89
C ILE A 125 -4.45 -15.72 8.51
N GLN A 126 -3.92 -15.66 9.74
CA GLN A 126 -3.45 -16.85 10.46
C GLN A 126 -4.60 -17.82 10.73
N ALA A 127 -5.78 -17.34 11.12
CA ALA A 127 -6.95 -18.18 11.36
C ALA A 127 -7.49 -18.81 10.06
N MET A 128 -7.56 -18.05 8.96
CA MET A 128 -7.96 -18.56 7.63
C MET A 128 -6.95 -19.58 7.11
N SER A 129 -5.66 -19.33 7.27
CA SER A 129 -4.62 -20.27 6.86
C SER A 129 -4.70 -21.57 7.66
N THR A 130 -4.86 -21.48 8.99
CA THR A 130 -5.03 -22.66 9.84
C THR A 130 -6.27 -23.46 9.43
N LYS A 131 -7.38 -22.77 9.13
CA LYS A 131 -8.63 -23.41 8.66
C LYS A 131 -8.43 -24.09 7.30
N LEU A 132 -7.85 -23.40 6.31
CA LEU A 132 -7.51 -23.97 5.01
C LEU A 132 -6.60 -25.19 5.18
N GLY A 133 -5.56 -25.11 6.01
CA GLY A 133 -4.63 -26.21 6.28
C GLY A 133 -5.31 -27.44 6.91
N SER A 134 -6.27 -27.23 7.82
CA SER A 134 -7.00 -28.31 8.49
C SER A 134 -8.05 -29.00 7.59
N GLU A 135 -8.75 -28.25 6.73
CA GLU A 135 -9.71 -28.81 5.77
C GLU A 135 -9.00 -29.50 4.59
N THR A 136 -7.72 -29.19 4.37
CA THR A 136 -6.92 -29.71 3.26
C THR A 136 -6.46 -31.15 3.48
N HIS A 137 -6.02 -31.55 4.67
CA HIS A 137 -5.41 -32.88 4.91
C HIS A 137 -6.30 -34.07 4.51
N ALA A 138 -7.63 -33.96 4.67
CA ALA A 138 -8.57 -35.00 4.26
C ALA A 138 -8.75 -35.05 2.73
N LEU A 139 -8.74 -33.91 2.06
CA LEU A 139 -8.92 -33.80 0.61
C LEU A 139 -7.66 -34.25 -0.14
N THR A 140 -6.47 -33.96 0.38
CA THR A 140 -5.19 -34.38 -0.21
C THR A 140 -5.08 -35.89 -0.36
N SER A 141 -5.68 -36.64 0.58
CA SER A 141 -5.67 -38.10 0.57
C SER A 141 -6.54 -38.72 -0.54
N ALA A 142 -7.51 -37.97 -1.06
CA ALA A 142 -8.36 -38.38 -2.16
C ALA A 142 -7.76 -38.10 -3.55
N LEU A 143 -6.75 -37.22 -3.64
CA LEU A 143 -6.15 -36.75 -4.92
C LEU A 143 -4.79 -37.42 -5.22
N LYS A 144 -4.44 -38.49 -4.51
CA LYS A 144 -3.10 -39.10 -4.51
C LYS A 144 -2.61 -39.63 -5.87
N ASN A 145 -3.52 -40.14 -6.71
CA ASN A 145 -3.12 -40.90 -7.91
C ASN A 145 -3.16 -40.14 -9.24
N ASP A 146 -3.66 -38.90 -9.26
CA ASP A 146 -3.79 -38.12 -10.50
C ASP A 146 -3.03 -36.80 -10.38
N SER A 147 -1.93 -36.68 -11.14
CA SER A 147 -1.09 -35.48 -11.20
C SER A 147 -1.84 -34.26 -11.75
N GLY A 148 -2.76 -34.46 -12.69
CA GLY A 148 -3.59 -33.39 -13.24
C GLY A 148 -4.61 -32.88 -12.23
N VAL A 149 -5.18 -33.77 -11.41
CA VAL A 149 -6.09 -33.39 -10.33
C VAL A 149 -5.36 -32.60 -9.24
N ARG A 150 -4.14 -33.01 -8.85
CA ARG A 150 -3.32 -32.25 -7.89
C ARG A 150 -2.97 -30.86 -8.39
N GLY A 151 -2.59 -30.74 -9.67
CA GLY A 151 -2.30 -29.44 -10.30
C GLY A 151 -3.50 -28.51 -10.24
N ARG A 152 -4.68 -28.98 -10.67
CA ARG A 152 -5.93 -28.20 -10.61
C ARG A 152 -6.33 -27.80 -9.19
N TRP A 153 -6.09 -28.67 -8.20
CA TRP A 153 -6.33 -28.32 -6.81
C TRP A 153 -5.38 -27.23 -6.32
N GLY A 154 -4.09 -27.31 -6.67
CA GLY A 154 -3.12 -26.24 -6.39
C GLY A 154 -3.51 -24.91 -7.05
N GLU A 155 -4.01 -24.93 -8.29
CA GLU A 155 -4.54 -23.75 -8.99
C GLU A 155 -5.76 -23.18 -8.26
N MET A 156 -6.68 -24.04 -7.79
CA MET A 156 -7.87 -23.62 -7.04
C MET A 156 -7.52 -22.92 -5.72
N VAL A 157 -6.56 -23.47 -4.95
CA VAL A 157 -6.11 -22.84 -3.69
C VAL A 157 -5.43 -21.50 -3.97
N LEU A 158 -4.65 -21.41 -5.04
CA LEU A 158 -4.04 -20.14 -5.48
C LEU A 158 -5.11 -19.11 -5.85
N GLU A 159 -6.09 -19.49 -6.68
CA GLU A 159 -7.20 -18.61 -7.04
C GLU A 159 -7.97 -18.13 -5.82
N LYS A 160 -8.26 -19.03 -4.86
CA LYS A 160 -8.93 -18.65 -3.62
C LYS A 160 -8.11 -17.68 -2.77
N THR A 161 -6.79 -17.87 -2.73
CA THR A 161 -5.86 -16.95 -2.04
C THR A 161 -5.89 -15.56 -2.69
N LEU A 162 -5.94 -15.48 -4.02
CA LEU A 162 -6.05 -14.22 -4.76
C LEU A 162 -7.41 -13.54 -4.51
N GLU A 163 -8.52 -14.26 -4.52
CA GLU A 163 -9.87 -13.72 -4.23
C GLU A 163 -9.96 -13.04 -2.86
N ILE A 164 -9.37 -13.65 -1.84
CA ILE A 164 -9.45 -13.17 -0.45
C ILE A 164 -8.43 -12.04 -0.19
N SER A 165 -7.45 -11.85 -1.08
CA SER A 165 -6.38 -10.87 -0.90
C SER A 165 -6.82 -9.40 -1.00
N GLY A 166 -8.02 -9.16 -1.52
CA GLY A 166 -8.52 -7.81 -1.81
C GLY A 166 -8.08 -7.25 -3.16
N LEU A 167 -7.38 -8.06 -3.98
CA LEU A 167 -7.05 -7.70 -5.35
C LEU A 167 -8.25 -7.90 -6.29
N GLU A 168 -8.35 -7.04 -7.31
CA GLU A 168 -9.42 -7.08 -8.32
C GLU A 168 -9.03 -7.94 -9.54
N LYS A 169 -9.80 -9.01 -9.80
CA LYS A 169 -9.58 -9.91 -10.95
C LYS A 169 -9.74 -9.15 -12.27
N GLY A 170 -8.84 -9.38 -13.21
CA GLY A 170 -8.83 -8.75 -14.53
C GLY A 170 -8.04 -7.43 -14.58
N ARG A 171 -7.98 -6.68 -13.47
CA ARG A 171 -7.17 -5.45 -13.33
C ARG A 171 -5.84 -5.70 -12.63
N GLU A 172 -5.90 -6.25 -11.43
CA GLU A 172 -4.74 -6.37 -10.52
C GLU A 172 -4.14 -7.77 -10.53
N TYR A 173 -4.90 -8.78 -10.98
CA TYR A 173 -4.36 -10.09 -11.30
C TYR A 173 -5.16 -10.78 -12.41
N ARG A 174 -4.53 -11.76 -13.06
CA ARG A 174 -5.15 -12.70 -14.00
C ARG A 174 -4.74 -14.12 -13.65
N THR A 175 -5.61 -15.08 -13.97
CA THR A 175 -5.33 -16.52 -13.80
C THR A 175 -5.26 -17.20 -15.16
N GLN A 176 -4.50 -18.29 -15.25
CA GLN A 176 -4.39 -19.14 -16.44
C GLN A 176 -3.95 -18.39 -17.70
N GLU A 177 -3.03 -17.45 -17.56
CA GLU A 177 -2.49 -16.68 -18.68
C GLU A 177 -1.47 -17.54 -19.45
N SER A 178 -1.59 -17.58 -20.76
CA SER A 178 -0.65 -18.30 -21.62
C SER A 178 0.07 -17.31 -22.52
N ALA A 179 1.40 -17.31 -22.44
CA ALA A 179 2.29 -16.52 -23.28
C ALA A 179 3.31 -17.47 -23.91
N ASP A 180 3.48 -17.40 -25.23
CA ASP A 180 4.43 -18.22 -25.99
C ASP A 180 4.38 -19.73 -25.64
N ARG A 181 3.15 -20.29 -25.61
CA ARG A 181 2.86 -21.70 -25.26
C ARG A 181 3.24 -22.13 -23.83
N LYS A 182 3.75 -21.24 -23.00
CA LYS A 182 3.99 -21.46 -21.57
C LYS A 182 2.79 -20.93 -20.78
N ARG A 183 2.12 -21.83 -20.05
CA ARG A 183 0.97 -21.50 -19.20
C ARG A 183 1.46 -21.11 -17.81
N MET A 184 1.14 -19.89 -17.40
CA MET A 184 1.33 -19.36 -16.05
C MET A 184 0.04 -19.59 -15.26
N ASP A 185 0.14 -19.92 -13.98
CA ASP A 185 -1.05 -20.18 -13.18
C ASP A 185 -1.73 -18.87 -12.76
N ALA A 186 -0.93 -17.86 -12.39
CA ALA A 186 -1.41 -16.50 -12.20
C ALA A 186 -0.35 -15.43 -12.52
N VAL A 187 -0.81 -14.24 -12.88
CA VAL A 187 0.00 -13.03 -13.03
C VAL A 187 -0.62 -11.94 -12.19
N ILE A 188 0.18 -11.29 -11.35
CA ILE A 188 -0.23 -10.15 -10.52
C ILE A 188 0.38 -8.90 -11.10
N PHE A 189 -0.44 -7.89 -11.33
CA PHE A 189 -0.01 -6.57 -11.78
C PHE A 189 0.23 -5.67 -10.59
N LEU A 190 1.36 -4.99 -10.63
CA LEU A 190 1.80 -4.00 -9.66
C LEU A 190 1.60 -2.60 -10.26
N PRO A 191 1.64 -1.54 -9.43
CA PRO A 191 1.84 -0.18 -9.91
C PRO A 191 3.07 -0.06 -10.84
N GLU A 192 3.14 1.04 -11.58
CA GLU A 192 4.24 1.32 -12.53
C GLU A 192 4.40 0.28 -13.65
N ASN A 193 3.30 -0.41 -14.01
CA ASN A 193 3.27 -1.42 -15.08
C ASN A 193 4.23 -2.59 -14.82
N ARG A 194 4.46 -2.93 -13.55
CA ARG A 194 5.24 -4.12 -13.16
C ARG A 194 4.34 -5.34 -12.96
N ALA A 195 4.89 -6.55 -13.00
CA ALA A 195 4.15 -7.79 -12.86
C ALA A 195 4.95 -8.90 -12.18
N ILE A 196 4.24 -9.77 -11.46
CA ILE A 196 4.78 -10.96 -10.79
C ILE A 196 4.07 -12.19 -11.34
N VAL A 197 4.84 -13.21 -11.71
CA VAL A 197 4.30 -14.50 -12.14
C VAL A 197 4.27 -15.45 -10.96
N ILE A 198 3.14 -16.17 -10.81
CA ILE A 198 2.98 -17.25 -9.84
C ILE A 198 2.72 -18.57 -10.56
N ASP A 199 3.45 -19.61 -10.15
CA ASP A 199 3.27 -21.00 -10.58
C ASP A 199 3.02 -21.87 -9.33
N SER A 200 1.93 -22.63 -9.33
CA SER A 200 1.50 -23.50 -8.24
C SER A 200 2.14 -24.87 -8.37
N LYS A 201 2.83 -25.31 -7.32
CA LYS A 201 3.51 -26.60 -7.28
C LYS A 201 3.06 -27.40 -6.07
N VAL A 202 2.66 -28.64 -6.33
CA VAL A 202 2.04 -29.51 -5.33
C VAL A 202 2.89 -30.79 -5.13
N PRO A 203 4.08 -30.68 -4.50
CA PRO A 203 5.00 -31.80 -4.24
C PRO A 203 4.46 -32.69 -3.11
N LEU A 204 3.58 -33.64 -3.42
CA LEU A 204 2.89 -34.43 -2.38
C LEU A 204 3.23 -35.90 -2.28
N VAL A 205 3.86 -36.48 -3.30
CA VAL A 205 4.10 -37.92 -3.33
C VAL A 205 5.03 -38.32 -2.18
N ASP A 206 6.18 -37.66 -2.07
CA ASP A 206 7.17 -37.96 -1.05
C ASP A 206 6.76 -37.43 0.34
N TYR A 207 6.00 -36.33 0.40
CA TYR A 207 5.44 -35.81 1.66
C TYR A 207 4.41 -36.76 2.27
N ASP A 208 3.51 -37.33 1.45
CA ASP A 208 2.53 -38.31 1.92
C ASP A 208 3.21 -39.60 2.40
N ALA A 209 4.25 -40.04 1.70
CA ALA A 209 5.09 -41.17 2.12
C ALA A 209 5.78 -40.88 3.46
N TYR A 210 6.32 -39.66 3.64
CA TYR A 210 6.90 -39.22 4.92
C TYR A 210 5.88 -39.23 6.07
N CYS A 211 4.65 -38.77 5.84
CA CYS A 211 3.60 -38.79 6.85
C CYS A 211 3.07 -40.19 7.16
N SER A 212 3.11 -41.11 6.18
CA SER A 212 2.56 -42.46 6.30
C SER A 212 3.59 -43.50 6.77
N ALA A 213 4.88 -43.16 6.78
CA ALA A 213 5.94 -44.05 7.21
C ALA A 213 5.85 -44.37 8.71
N THR A 214 5.90 -45.66 9.03
CA THR A 214 5.88 -46.16 10.42
C THR A 214 7.27 -46.37 10.99
N GLU A 215 8.24 -46.67 10.13
CA GLU A 215 9.63 -46.88 10.50
C GLU A 215 10.44 -45.57 10.40
N PRO A 216 11.25 -45.20 11.42
CA PRO A 216 12.05 -43.98 11.39
C PRO A 216 12.98 -43.87 10.17
N ALA A 217 13.52 -44.98 9.69
CA ALA A 217 14.41 -45.02 8.53
C ALA A 217 13.67 -44.66 7.22
N ASP A 218 12.45 -45.16 7.04
CA ASP A 218 11.63 -44.88 5.87
C ASP A 218 11.07 -43.45 5.91
N GLN A 219 10.78 -42.95 7.11
CA GLN A 219 10.40 -41.57 7.34
C GLN A 219 11.52 -40.61 6.92
N GLU A 220 12.75 -40.82 7.40
CA GLU A 220 13.90 -39.98 7.03
C GLU A 220 14.21 -40.04 5.53
N LYS A 221 14.10 -41.22 4.92
CA LYS A 221 14.28 -41.40 3.47
C LYS A 221 13.25 -40.60 2.67
N SER A 222 11.99 -40.67 3.06
CA SER A 222 10.88 -39.95 2.39
C SER A 222 11.00 -38.44 2.58
N LEU A 223 11.46 -37.99 3.75
CA LEU A 223 11.74 -36.58 4.02
C LEU A 223 12.80 -36.02 3.06
N LYS A 224 13.91 -36.73 2.88
CA LYS A 224 14.97 -36.35 1.92
C LYS A 224 14.48 -36.35 0.48
N ALA A 225 13.69 -37.36 0.10
CA ALA A 225 13.09 -37.43 -1.23
C ALA A 225 12.17 -36.23 -1.49
N HIS A 226 11.38 -35.82 -0.50
CA HIS A 226 10.51 -34.64 -0.58
C HIS A 226 11.31 -33.35 -0.79
N GLY A 227 12.36 -33.11 0.01
CA GLY A 227 13.25 -31.96 -0.20
C GLY A 227 13.88 -31.92 -1.60
N ALA A 228 14.32 -33.07 -2.10
CA ALA A 228 14.85 -33.20 -3.46
C ALA A 228 13.80 -32.95 -4.54
N ALA A 229 12.55 -33.38 -4.34
CA ALA A 229 11.44 -33.12 -5.25
C ALA A 229 11.12 -31.61 -5.33
N VAL A 230 11.07 -30.91 -4.20
CA VAL A 230 10.89 -29.45 -4.18
C VAL A 230 12.02 -28.73 -4.91
N LYS A 231 13.27 -29.16 -4.69
CA LYS A 231 14.42 -28.62 -5.42
C LYS A 231 14.30 -28.81 -6.94
N ARG A 232 13.87 -29.99 -7.41
CA ARG A 232 13.63 -30.23 -8.84
C ARG A 232 12.57 -29.30 -9.41
N PHE A 233 11.49 -29.03 -8.67
CA PHE A 233 10.49 -28.05 -9.13
C PHE A 233 11.04 -26.63 -9.23
N ILE A 234 11.97 -26.24 -8.36
CA ILE A 234 12.69 -24.95 -8.47
C ILE A 234 13.50 -24.95 -9.77
N ASP A 235 14.28 -26.01 -10.02
CA ASP A 235 15.13 -26.13 -11.21
C ASP A 235 14.29 -26.07 -12.50
N ASP A 236 13.19 -26.83 -12.54
CA ASP A 236 12.25 -26.85 -13.67
C ASP A 236 11.59 -25.49 -13.91
N LEU A 237 11.22 -24.78 -12.82
CA LEU A 237 10.57 -23.48 -12.90
C LEU A 237 11.54 -22.38 -13.35
N SER A 238 12.78 -22.42 -12.88
CA SER A 238 13.81 -21.44 -13.23
C SER A 238 14.11 -21.51 -14.73
N GLY A 239 14.20 -22.74 -15.27
CA GLY A 239 14.39 -22.97 -16.71
C GLY A 239 13.26 -22.46 -17.60
N LYS A 240 12.06 -22.18 -17.06
CA LYS A 240 10.96 -21.59 -17.85
C LYS A 240 11.17 -20.09 -18.13
N ALA A 241 11.97 -19.39 -17.31
CA ALA A 241 12.31 -17.98 -17.48
C ALA A 241 11.08 -17.08 -17.76
N TYR A 242 10.02 -17.21 -16.95
CA TYR A 242 8.81 -16.39 -17.11
C TYR A 242 9.04 -14.86 -17.07
N PRO A 243 9.98 -14.31 -16.27
CA PRO A 243 10.24 -12.88 -16.28
C PRO A 243 10.56 -12.34 -17.68
N ASP A 244 11.33 -13.10 -18.46
CA ASP A 244 11.77 -12.70 -19.81
C ASP A 244 10.60 -12.60 -20.80
N LEU A 245 9.45 -13.23 -20.50
CA LEU A 245 8.25 -13.23 -21.35
C LEU A 245 7.38 -11.97 -21.19
N LEU A 246 7.63 -11.14 -20.18
CA LEU A 246 6.77 -10.00 -19.84
C LEU A 246 7.29 -8.65 -20.35
N GLU A 247 8.20 -8.64 -21.33
CA GLU A 247 8.65 -7.44 -22.08
C GLU A 247 9.04 -6.26 -21.16
N GLY A 248 9.85 -6.50 -20.12
CA GLY A 248 10.33 -5.46 -19.21
C GLY A 248 9.34 -5.06 -18.10
N ARG A 249 8.16 -5.69 -18.05
CA ARG A 249 7.19 -5.51 -16.96
C ARG A 249 7.47 -6.41 -15.76
N SER A 250 8.18 -7.52 -15.90
CA SER A 250 8.38 -8.44 -14.79
C SER A 250 9.24 -7.87 -13.66
N LEU A 251 9.03 -8.37 -12.44
CA LEU A 251 10.10 -8.43 -11.45
C LEU A 251 11.12 -9.52 -11.85
N ASP A 252 12.36 -9.43 -11.36
CA ASP A 252 13.44 -10.35 -11.69
C ASP A 252 13.30 -11.74 -11.06
N PHE A 253 12.10 -12.13 -10.58
CA PHE A 253 11.84 -13.40 -9.94
C PHE A 253 10.45 -13.96 -10.26
N THR A 254 10.32 -15.29 -10.15
CA THR A 254 9.04 -16.01 -10.20
C THR A 254 8.65 -16.49 -8.81
N VAL A 255 7.36 -16.47 -8.48
CA VAL A 255 6.85 -17.00 -7.21
C VAL A 255 6.40 -18.44 -7.41
N MET A 256 6.97 -19.36 -6.64
CA MET A 256 6.52 -20.75 -6.57
C MET A 256 5.59 -20.93 -5.36
N PHE A 257 4.32 -21.19 -5.63
CA PHE A 257 3.29 -21.35 -4.60
C PHE A 257 3.14 -22.82 -4.20
N ILE A 258 3.36 -23.12 -2.91
CA ILE A 258 3.17 -24.44 -2.32
C ILE A 258 1.93 -24.39 -1.43
N PRO A 259 0.80 -25.02 -1.82
CA PRO A 259 -0.49 -24.85 -1.15
C PRO A 259 -0.55 -25.49 0.25
N ILE A 260 0.39 -26.37 0.60
CA ILE A 260 0.38 -27.14 1.85
C ILE A 260 1.57 -26.70 2.71
N GLU A 261 1.29 -25.86 3.70
CA GLU A 261 2.29 -25.30 4.61
C GLU A 261 3.11 -26.36 5.36
N PRO A 262 2.52 -27.43 5.91
CA PRO A 262 3.29 -28.51 6.53
C PRO A 262 4.26 -29.20 5.57
N ALA A 263 3.88 -29.35 4.30
CA ALA A 263 4.75 -29.91 3.27
C ALA A 263 5.91 -28.97 2.94
N PHE A 264 5.65 -27.66 2.87
CA PHE A 264 6.70 -26.66 2.74
C PHE A 264 7.69 -26.71 3.92
N ALA A 265 7.18 -26.75 5.16
CA ALA A 265 8.02 -26.85 6.36
C ALA A 265 8.86 -28.15 6.39
N ALA A 266 8.29 -29.27 5.95
CA ALA A 266 9.02 -30.53 5.82
C ALA A 266 10.16 -30.44 4.78
N ALA A 267 9.94 -29.74 3.66
CA ALA A 267 10.99 -29.52 2.66
C ALA A 267 12.17 -28.71 3.21
N LEU A 268 11.89 -27.66 4.01
CA LEU A 268 12.93 -26.86 4.67
C LEU A 268 13.70 -27.65 5.73
N ARG A 269 13.03 -28.57 6.43
CA ARG A 269 13.70 -29.49 7.37
C ARG A 269 14.63 -30.45 6.64
N ALA A 270 14.23 -30.94 5.47
CA ALA A 270 15.03 -31.85 4.66
C ALA A 270 16.24 -31.16 4.02
N ASN A 271 16.10 -29.88 3.66
CA ASN A 271 17.15 -29.07 3.06
C ASN A 271 17.09 -27.62 3.61
N PRO A 272 17.89 -27.30 4.64
CA PRO A 272 17.90 -25.97 5.25
C PRO A 272 18.27 -24.82 4.30
N ASP A 273 19.09 -25.10 3.28
CA ASP A 273 19.56 -24.10 2.31
C ASP A 273 18.59 -23.89 1.14
N LEU A 274 17.43 -24.56 1.14
CA LEU A 274 16.48 -24.55 0.02
C LEU A 274 15.94 -23.15 -0.31
N LEU A 275 15.77 -22.28 0.69
CA LEU A 275 15.33 -20.89 0.48
C LEU A 275 16.38 -20.06 -0.25
N GLN A 276 17.63 -20.16 0.19
CA GLN A 276 18.74 -19.45 -0.45
C GLN A 276 18.93 -19.96 -1.87
N TYR A 277 18.90 -21.28 -2.05
CA TYR A 277 18.97 -21.91 -3.37
C TYR A 277 17.87 -21.41 -4.32
N ALA A 278 16.62 -21.37 -3.85
CA ALA A 278 15.51 -20.85 -4.65
C ALA A 278 15.76 -19.39 -5.06
N PHE A 279 16.19 -18.56 -4.10
CA PHE A 279 16.46 -17.15 -4.34
C PHE A 279 17.57 -16.94 -5.39
N ASP A 280 18.65 -17.70 -5.30
CA ASP A 280 19.76 -17.66 -6.28
C ASP A 280 19.28 -18.07 -7.69
N GLN A 281 18.29 -18.96 -7.76
CA GLN A 281 17.61 -19.36 -9.01
C GLN A 281 16.49 -18.40 -9.45
N ARG A 282 16.39 -17.21 -8.81
CA ARG A 282 15.34 -16.19 -9.03
C ARG A 282 13.92 -16.72 -8.78
N ILE A 283 13.78 -17.57 -7.77
CA ILE A 283 12.51 -18.14 -7.34
C ILE A 283 12.23 -17.79 -5.89
N VAL A 284 11.05 -17.25 -5.63
CA VAL A 284 10.56 -17.00 -4.28
C VAL A 284 9.56 -18.08 -3.91
N LEU A 285 9.87 -18.88 -2.89
CA LEU A 285 8.94 -19.88 -2.36
C LEU A 285 7.91 -19.21 -1.47
N THR A 286 6.64 -19.58 -1.65
CA THR A 286 5.55 -19.04 -0.84
C THR A 286 4.52 -20.11 -0.52
N THR A 287 3.73 -19.86 0.51
CA THR A 287 2.59 -20.65 0.98
C THR A 287 1.33 -19.78 1.02
N PRO A 288 0.13 -20.32 1.30
CA PRO A 288 -1.07 -19.49 1.47
C PRO A 288 -0.89 -18.30 2.40
N SER A 289 -0.31 -18.47 3.60
CA SER A 289 -0.14 -17.34 4.55
C SER A 289 0.83 -16.28 4.06
N SER A 290 1.99 -16.70 3.56
CA SER A 290 3.05 -15.79 3.11
C SER A 290 2.67 -15.10 1.80
N LEU A 291 1.95 -15.78 0.91
CA LEU A 291 1.41 -15.20 -0.30
C LEU A 291 0.33 -14.19 0.06
N MET A 292 -0.63 -14.54 0.91
CA MET A 292 -1.68 -13.63 1.39
C MET A 292 -1.10 -12.34 1.98
N SER A 293 -0.04 -12.45 2.79
CA SER A 293 0.66 -11.29 3.36
C SER A 293 1.28 -10.42 2.26
N THR A 294 1.92 -11.03 1.28
CA THR A 294 2.49 -10.33 0.11
C THR A 294 1.41 -9.65 -0.73
N LEU A 295 0.31 -10.35 -1.04
CA LEU A 295 -0.80 -9.81 -1.82
C LEU A 295 -1.49 -8.64 -1.14
N ARG A 296 -1.65 -8.68 0.19
CA ARG A 296 -2.19 -7.55 0.98
C ARG A 296 -1.27 -6.34 0.94
N THR A 297 0.04 -6.55 0.98
CA THR A 297 1.01 -5.47 0.74
C THR A 297 0.81 -4.86 -0.65
N ILE A 298 0.62 -5.68 -1.68
CA ILE A 298 0.34 -5.24 -3.05
C ILE A 298 -1.01 -4.50 -3.14
N ALA A 299 -2.06 -4.99 -2.49
CA ALA A 299 -3.36 -4.34 -2.45
C ALA A 299 -3.28 -2.96 -1.77
N ASN A 300 -2.48 -2.84 -0.71
CA ASN A 300 -2.20 -1.57 -0.05
C ASN A 300 -1.41 -0.62 -0.96
N LEU A 301 -0.42 -1.10 -1.71
CA LEU A 301 0.27 -0.30 -2.73
C LEU A 301 -0.72 0.25 -3.77
N TRP A 302 -1.64 -0.57 -4.26
CA TRP A 302 -2.71 -0.12 -5.16
C TRP A 302 -3.65 0.90 -4.53
N LYS A 303 -3.93 0.78 -3.23
CA LYS A 303 -4.76 1.76 -2.50
C LYS A 303 -4.05 3.11 -2.42
N ILE A 304 -2.76 3.12 -2.09
CA ILE A 304 -1.93 4.33 -2.04
C ILE A 304 -1.86 4.99 -3.42
N GLU A 305 -1.59 4.21 -4.47
CA GLU A 305 -1.54 4.71 -5.87
C GLU A 305 -2.85 5.38 -6.29
N ARG A 306 -4.00 4.77 -5.95
CA ARG A 306 -5.33 5.36 -6.21
C ARG A 306 -5.54 6.66 -5.44
N GLN A 307 -5.13 6.72 -4.18
CA GLN A 307 -5.22 7.93 -3.37
C GLN A 307 -4.37 9.06 -3.96
N ASN A 308 -3.14 8.77 -4.41
CA ASN A 308 -2.27 9.75 -5.05
C ASN A 308 -2.89 10.34 -6.31
N LYS A 309 -3.48 9.52 -7.18
CA LYS A 309 -4.20 9.99 -8.38
C LYS A 309 -5.38 10.89 -8.04
N ASN A 310 -6.13 10.54 -6.99
CA ASN A 310 -7.26 11.37 -6.53
C ASN A 310 -6.77 12.71 -5.95
N VAL A 311 -5.65 12.74 -5.23
CA VAL A 311 -5.07 13.99 -4.71
C VAL A 311 -4.63 14.90 -5.85
N GLN A 312 -3.99 14.37 -6.89
CA GLN A 312 -3.63 15.15 -8.07
C GLN A 312 -4.86 15.74 -8.76
N GLU A 313 -5.93 14.96 -8.88
CA GLU A 313 -7.18 15.45 -9.47
C GLU A 313 -7.87 16.50 -8.60
N ILE A 314 -7.85 16.35 -7.28
CA ILE A 314 -8.34 17.37 -6.33
C ILE A 314 -7.53 18.65 -6.47
N ALA A 315 -6.20 18.58 -6.55
CA ALA A 315 -5.34 19.74 -6.74
C ALA A 315 -5.65 20.45 -8.08
N ARG A 316 -5.85 19.68 -9.16
CA ARG A 316 -6.24 20.22 -10.47
C ARG A 316 -7.59 20.94 -10.42
N LEU A 317 -8.60 20.33 -9.80
CA LEU A 317 -9.92 20.93 -9.64
C LEU A 317 -9.90 22.14 -8.69
N GLY A 318 -9.09 22.09 -7.63
CA GLY A 318 -8.88 23.20 -6.71
C GLY A 318 -8.22 24.40 -7.37
N GLY A 319 -7.21 24.17 -8.23
CA GLY A 319 -6.59 25.22 -9.05
C GLY A 319 -7.61 25.86 -9.99
N LYS A 320 -8.42 25.06 -10.69
CA LYS A 320 -9.48 25.58 -11.55
C LYS A 320 -10.50 26.43 -10.77
N LEU A 321 -10.93 25.96 -9.60
CA LEU A 321 -11.88 26.68 -8.75
C LEU A 321 -11.31 28.02 -8.26
N HIS A 322 -10.01 28.06 -7.92
CA HIS A 322 -9.32 29.29 -7.55
C HIS A 322 -9.35 30.31 -8.69
N ASP A 323 -9.04 29.88 -9.91
CA ASP A 323 -9.03 30.76 -11.09
C ASP A 323 -10.44 31.27 -11.41
N ASP A 324 -11.45 30.41 -11.34
CA ASP A 324 -12.86 30.78 -11.55
C ASP A 324 -13.32 31.81 -10.50
N LEU A 325 -12.93 31.66 -9.24
CA LEU A 325 -13.22 32.63 -8.17
C LEU A 325 -12.49 33.97 -8.38
N ALA A 326 -11.23 33.94 -8.82
CA ALA A 326 -10.47 35.15 -9.10
C ALA A 326 -11.12 35.95 -10.24
N ASN A 327 -11.55 35.27 -11.31
CA ASN A 327 -12.27 35.89 -12.41
C ASN A 327 -13.61 36.50 -11.95
N PHE A 328 -14.38 35.74 -11.16
CA PHE A 328 -15.66 36.22 -10.63
C PHE A 328 -15.51 37.45 -9.72
N CYS A 329 -14.47 37.51 -8.87
CA CYS A 329 -14.16 38.71 -8.09
C CYS A 329 -13.81 39.92 -8.99
N GLY A 330 -13.13 39.69 -10.11
CA GLY A 330 -12.90 40.70 -11.13
C GLY A 330 -14.20 41.23 -11.74
N ASP A 331 -15.11 40.33 -12.12
CA ASP A 331 -16.43 40.68 -12.65
C ASP A 331 -17.25 41.51 -11.64
N LEU A 332 -17.28 41.10 -10.36
CA LEU A 332 -17.96 41.86 -9.30
C LEU A 332 -17.36 43.26 -9.11
N THR A 333 -16.05 43.40 -9.24
CA THR A 333 -15.37 44.70 -9.16
C THR A 333 -15.82 45.62 -10.29
N GLU A 334 -15.94 45.11 -11.52
CA GLU A 334 -16.46 45.86 -12.66
C GLU A 334 -17.94 46.24 -12.50
N VAL A 335 -18.77 45.32 -11.99
CA VAL A 335 -20.18 45.61 -11.66
C VAL A 335 -20.27 46.74 -10.62
N GLY A 336 -19.45 46.69 -9.58
CA GLY A 336 -19.38 47.74 -8.56
C GLY A 336 -19.07 49.12 -9.16
N LYS A 337 -18.07 49.20 -10.07
CA LYS A 337 -17.75 50.45 -10.80
C LYS A 337 -18.92 50.95 -11.64
N ALA A 338 -19.64 50.05 -12.33
CA ALA A 338 -20.79 50.41 -13.14
C ALA A 338 -21.95 50.96 -12.30
N LEU A 339 -22.21 50.35 -11.14
CA LEU A 339 -23.21 50.84 -10.19
C LEU A 339 -22.84 52.20 -9.60
N GLY A 340 -21.56 52.42 -9.27
CA GLY A 340 -21.06 53.72 -8.84
C GLY A 340 -21.33 54.82 -9.87
N LYS A 341 -21.00 54.56 -11.15
CA LYS A 341 -21.31 55.48 -12.25
C LYS A 341 -22.81 55.75 -12.43
N ALA A 342 -23.63 54.70 -12.31
CA ALA A 342 -25.08 54.84 -12.38
C ALA A 342 -25.61 55.72 -11.24
N HIS A 343 -25.08 55.56 -10.03
CA HIS A 343 -25.43 56.36 -8.87
C HIS A 343 -25.03 57.83 -9.05
N GLU A 344 -23.82 58.12 -9.52
CA GLU A 344 -23.36 59.48 -9.84
C GLU A 344 -24.23 60.16 -10.90
N ALA A 345 -24.62 59.43 -11.95
CA ALA A 345 -25.51 59.92 -12.99
C ALA A 345 -26.90 60.26 -12.44
N HIS A 346 -27.43 59.40 -11.56
CA HIS A 346 -28.69 59.63 -10.87
C HIS A 346 -28.64 60.87 -9.97
N GLU A 347 -27.62 60.99 -9.10
CA GLU A 347 -27.43 62.19 -8.28
C GLU A 347 -27.36 63.47 -9.13
N SER A 348 -26.62 63.43 -10.24
CA SER A 348 -26.50 64.56 -11.15
C SER A 348 -27.86 64.96 -11.76
N ALA A 349 -28.69 63.98 -12.11
CA ALA A 349 -30.06 64.22 -12.60
C ALA A 349 -30.96 64.85 -11.53
N VAL A 350 -30.94 64.32 -10.30
CA VAL A 350 -31.69 64.89 -9.16
C VAL A 350 -31.24 66.31 -8.87
N LYS A 351 -29.93 66.58 -8.82
CA LYS A 351 -29.38 67.92 -8.61
C LYS A 351 -29.86 68.91 -9.66
N LYS A 352 -29.91 68.52 -10.94
CA LYS A 352 -30.45 69.35 -12.03
C LYS A 352 -31.96 69.60 -11.91
N LEU A 353 -32.71 68.63 -11.38
CA LEU A 353 -34.15 68.72 -11.21
C LEU A 353 -34.54 69.64 -10.03
N SER A 354 -33.92 69.47 -8.86
CA SER A 354 -34.44 70.02 -7.59
C SER A 354 -33.45 70.81 -6.71
N GLU A 355 -32.13 70.64 -6.85
CA GLU A 355 -31.19 71.14 -5.82
C GLU A 355 -30.24 72.24 -6.30
N LYS A 356 -29.89 72.28 -7.60
CA LYS A 356 -28.92 73.25 -8.13
C LYS A 356 -29.55 74.65 -8.27
N LYS A 357 -28.77 75.72 -8.11
CA LYS A 357 -29.23 77.10 -8.35
C LYS A 357 -29.62 77.26 -9.83
N GLY A 358 -30.90 77.54 -10.11
CA GLY A 358 -31.46 77.50 -11.47
C GLY A 358 -31.95 76.11 -11.92
N ASN A 359 -32.29 75.23 -10.97
CA ASN A 359 -32.88 73.93 -11.26
C ASN A 359 -34.24 74.05 -11.96
N ILE A 360 -34.68 72.94 -12.56
CA ILE A 360 -35.88 72.90 -13.40
C ILE A 360 -37.13 73.23 -12.58
N LEU A 361 -37.28 72.67 -11.37
CA LEU A 361 -38.45 72.91 -10.51
C LEU A 361 -38.56 74.38 -10.09
N GLY A 362 -37.47 74.98 -9.61
CA GLY A 362 -37.44 76.39 -9.21
C GLY A 362 -37.56 77.36 -10.39
N THR A 363 -37.17 76.94 -11.60
CA THR A 363 -37.43 77.72 -12.83
C THR A 363 -38.90 77.63 -13.23
N ALA A 364 -39.52 76.45 -13.10
CA ALA A 364 -40.94 76.25 -13.36
C ALA A 364 -41.84 77.00 -12.35
N GLU A 365 -41.45 77.05 -11.07
CA GLU A 365 -42.15 77.85 -10.05
C GLU A 365 -42.12 79.35 -10.37
N LYS A 366 -40.97 79.90 -10.78
CA LYS A 366 -40.84 81.30 -11.21
C LYS A 366 -41.64 81.65 -12.46
N LEU A 367 -42.00 80.66 -13.28
CA LEU A 367 -42.81 80.83 -14.49
C LEU A 367 -44.32 80.82 -14.15
N ARG A 368 -44.68 80.34 -12.96
CA ARG A 368 -46.07 80.27 -12.46
C ARG A 368 -46.48 81.56 -11.73
N GLU A 369 -45.52 82.28 -11.15
CA GLU A 369 -45.66 83.66 -10.65
C GLU A 369 -45.62 84.67 -11.80
#